data_AF-A0A5S3Y5B5-F1
#
_entry.id   AF-A0A5S3Y5B5-F1
#
_cell.length_a   1.000
_cell.length_b   1.000
_cell.length_c   1.000
_cell.angle_alpha   90.00
_cell.angle_beta   90.00
_cell.angle_gamma   90.00
#
_symmetry.space_group_name_H-M   'P 1'
#
loop_
_entity.id
_entity.type
_entity.pdbx_description
1 polymer ?
#
loop_
_entity_poly.entity_id
_entity_poly.type
_entity_poly.pdbx_seq_one_letter_code
_entity_poly.pdbx_strand_id
1 'polypeptide(L)' 'MTTLSLPRGRTLDLNVPQVMGIINVTPDSFSDGGNYFNSEHAVKQAMTILKQGATILDIGGESTRPG' A
#
# COMPACT_ATOMS: atom_id res chain seq x y z
N MET A 1 19.25 15.46 11.47
CA MET A 1 19.16 14.36 10.50
C MET A 1 17.73 14.32 9.99
N THR A 2 17.54 14.46 8.68
CA THR A 2 16.22 14.46 8.04
C THR A 2 16.00 13.24 7.14
N THR A 3 16.99 12.37 7.00
CA THR A 3 16.86 11.09 6.30
C THR A 3 16.58 9.98 7.30
N LEU A 4 15.50 9.23 7.10
CA LEU A 4 15.18 8.03 7.85
C LEU A 4 15.80 6.81 7.15
N SER A 5 16.60 6.04 7.89
CA SER A 5 17.11 4.74 7.41
C SER A 5 16.04 3.67 7.61
N LEU A 6 15.73 2.91 6.57
CA LEU A 6 14.69 1.89 6.53
C LEU A 6 15.30 0.49 6.33
N PRO A 7 14.57 -0.59 6.68
CA PRO A 7 15.00 -1.94 6.40
C PRO A 7 15.31 -2.16 4.91
N ARG A 8 16.24 -3.10 4.66
CA ARG A 8 16.73 -3.47 3.32
C ARG A 8 17.50 -2.35 2.61
N GLY A 9 18.20 -1.50 3.38
CA GLY A 9 19.08 -0.46 2.84
C GLY A 9 18.35 0.71 2.16
N ARG A 10 17.04 0.86 2.42
CA ARG A 10 16.24 1.96 1.86
C ARG A 10 16.39 3.20 2.74
N THR A 11 16.14 4.36 2.15
CA THR A 11 16.14 5.64 2.86
C THR A 11 14.93 6.46 2.47
N LEU A 12 14.42 7.28 3.39
CA LEU A 12 13.32 8.20 3.14
C LEU A 12 13.74 9.62 3.55
N ASP A 13 13.60 10.57 2.65
CA ASP A 13 13.88 11.98 2.91
C ASP A 13 12.67 12.66 3.57
N LEU A 14 12.84 13.13 4.80
CA LEU A 14 11.81 13.83 5.58
C LEU A 14 11.97 15.36 5.52
N ASN A 15 12.82 15.91 4.63
CA ASN A 15 12.84 17.35 4.35
C ASN A 15 11.59 17.83 3.59
N VAL A 16 10.85 16.90 2.98
CA VAL A 16 9.57 17.16 2.30
C VAL A 16 8.51 16.18 2.79
N PRO A 17 7.21 16.55 2.75
CA PRO A 17 6.13 15.62 3.04
C PRO A 17 6.21 14.39 2.13
N GLN A 18 6.05 13.22 2.73
CA GLN A 18 6.03 11.95 2.01
C GLN A 18 4.60 11.43 1.96
N VAL A 19 4.21 10.89 0.81
CA VAL A 19 2.87 10.36 0.60
C VAL A 19 2.89 8.85 0.70
N MET A 20 2.07 8.32 1.60
CA MET A 20 1.80 6.90 1.77
C MET A 20 0.46 6.56 1.13
N GLY A 21 0.49 5.75 0.08
CA GLY A 21 -0.72 5.24 -0.55
C GLY A 21 -1.20 3.95 0.13
N ILE A 22 -2.51 3.83 0.31
CA ILE A 22 -3.13 2.70 1.01
C ILE A 22 -3.65 1.69 -0.01
N ILE A 23 -3.31 0.41 0.18
CA ILE A 23 -3.78 -0.74 -0.57
C ILE A 23 -4.46 -1.70 0.40
N ASN A 24 -5.80 -1.73 0.38
CA ASN A 24 -6.57 -2.67 1.19
C ASN A 24 -6.88 -3.92 0.35
N VAL A 25 -6.50 -5.09 0.85
CA VAL A 25 -6.66 -6.41 0.23
C VAL A 25 -7.63 -7.24 1.08
N THR A 26 -8.86 -6.75 1.27
CA THR A 26 -9.87 -7.40 2.13
C THR A 26 -10.94 -8.16 1.31
N PRO A 27 -11.50 -9.27 1.82
CA PRO A 27 -12.49 -10.10 1.12
C PRO A 27 -13.83 -9.40 0.86
N ASP A 28 -14.22 -8.49 1.75
CA ASP A 28 -15.48 -7.74 1.83
C ASP A 28 -15.67 -6.71 0.70
N SER A 29 -14.84 -6.78 -0.34
CA SER A 29 -14.97 -5.97 -1.54
C SER A 29 -15.58 -6.69 -2.75
N PHE A 30 -15.58 -8.03 -2.90
CA PHE A 30 -16.17 -8.68 -4.10
C PHE A 30 -16.62 -10.15 -3.92
N SER A 31 -17.65 -10.52 -4.71
CA SER A 31 -18.55 -11.68 -4.58
C SER A 31 -18.12 -12.99 -5.27
N ASP A 32 -16.86 -13.19 -5.67
CA ASP A 32 -16.53 -14.28 -6.61
C ASP A 32 -15.41 -15.22 -6.09
N GLY A 33 -15.76 -16.16 -5.22
CA GLY A 33 -15.18 -17.52 -5.25
C GLY A 33 -13.68 -17.71 -5.00
N GLY A 34 -13.07 -17.02 -4.04
CA GLY A 34 -12.11 -17.58 -3.05
C GLY A 34 -10.73 -18.16 -3.46
N ASN A 35 -10.42 -18.43 -4.74
CA ASN A 35 -9.20 -19.18 -5.10
C ASN A 35 -8.10 -18.36 -5.79
N TYR A 36 -8.39 -17.14 -6.22
CA TYR A 36 -7.40 -16.15 -6.66
C TYR A 36 -7.65 -14.88 -5.84
N PHE A 37 -7.07 -14.82 -4.65
CA PHE A 37 -7.05 -13.57 -3.88
C PHE A 37 -6.54 -12.43 -4.78
N ASN A 38 -7.16 -11.27 -4.62
CA ASN A 38 -7.09 -10.03 -5.40
C ASN A 38 -5.69 -9.37 -5.52
N SER A 39 -4.61 -10.15 -5.47
CA SER A 39 -3.22 -9.73 -5.55
C SER A 39 -2.91 -9.00 -6.85
N GLU A 40 -3.48 -9.42 -7.97
CA GLU A 40 -3.28 -8.75 -9.26
C GLU A 40 -3.87 -7.33 -9.29
N HIS A 41 -5.09 -7.11 -8.78
CA HIS A 41 -5.60 -5.75 -8.69
C HIS A 41 -4.85 -4.94 -7.63
N ALA A 42 -4.47 -5.54 -6.50
CA ALA A 42 -3.66 -4.86 -5.49
C ALA A 42 -2.34 -4.37 -6.09
N VAL A 43 -1.68 -5.20 -6.91
CA VAL A 43 -0.47 -4.81 -7.66
C VAL A 43 -0.78 -3.71 -8.68
N LYS A 44 -1.85 -3.83 -9.46
CA LYS A 44 -2.24 -2.80 -10.45
C LYS A 44 -2.54 -1.45 -9.77
N GLN A 45 -3.21 -1.47 -8.63
CA GLN A 45 -3.50 -0.28 -7.83
C GLN A 45 -2.22 0.30 -7.23
N ALA A 46 -1.32 -0.54 -6.68
CA ALA A 46 -0.01 -0.12 -6.21
C ALA A 46 0.79 0.60 -7.31
N MET A 47 0.84 0.03 -8.52
CA MET A 47 1.50 0.67 -9.66
C MET A 47 0.88 2.00 -10.05
N THR A 48 -0.44 2.15 -9.90
CA THR A 48 -1.15 3.40 -10.19
C THR A 48 -0.82 4.48 -9.16
N ILE A 49 -0.85 4.11 -7.88
CA ILE A 49 -0.52 5.00 -6.75
C ILE A 49 0.93 5.48 -6.82
N LEU A 50 1.87 4.59 -7.16
CA LEU A 50 3.27 4.96 -7.38
C LEU A 50 3.41 5.95 -8.55
N LYS A 51 2.68 5.74 -9.66
CA LYS A 51 2.66 6.69 -10.79
C LYS A 51 2.07 8.06 -10.44
N GLN A 52 1.21 8.12 -9.42
CA GLN A 52 0.64 9.38 -8.90
C GLN A 52 1.57 10.10 -7.93
N GLY A 53 2.74 9.52 -7.61
CA GLY A 53 3.78 10.17 -6.81
C GLY A 53 3.84 9.74 -5.35
N ALA A 54 3.10 8.70 -4.94
CA ALA A 54 3.32 8.10 -3.63
C ALA A 54 4.71 7.47 -3.55
N THR A 55 5.38 7.65 -2.41
CA THR A 55 6.72 7.12 -2.15
C THR A 55 6.69 5.94 -1.18
N ILE A 56 5.56 5.74 -0.51
CA ILE A 56 5.31 4.64 0.42
C ILE A 56 4.01 3.96 0.03
N LEU A 57 3.94 2.65 0.22
CA LEU A 57 2.71 1.87 0.13
C LEU A 57 2.45 1.18 1.47
N ASP A 58 1.22 1.30 1.96
CA ASP A 58 0.72 0.58 3.12
C ASP A 58 -0.27 -0.50 2.63
N ILE A 59 0.02 -1.76 2.93
CA ILE A 59 -0.72 -2.91 2.39
C ILE A 59 -1.36 -3.66 3.54
N GLY A 60 -2.68 -3.56 3.66
CA GLY A 60 -3.47 -4.21 4.72
C GLY A 60 -4.39 -5.29 4.17
N GLY A 61 -4.29 -6.52 4.69
CA GLY A 61 -5.16 -7.64 4.31
C GLY A 61 -6.39 -7.84 5.21
N GLU A 62 -6.51 -7.04 6.27
CA GLU A 62 -7.55 -7.15 7.29
C GLU A 62 -8.20 -5.77 7.51
N SER A 63 -9.53 -5.76 7.57
CA SER A 63 -10.29 -4.54 7.85
C SER A 63 -10.27 -4.27 9.35
N THR A 64 -9.79 -3.09 9.75
CA THR A 64 -9.91 -2.58 11.13
C THR A 64 -11.12 -1.67 11.30
N ARG A 65 -11.99 -1.57 10.28
CA ARG A 65 -13.17 -0.72 10.35
C ARG A 65 -14.11 -1.25 11.44
N PRO A 66 -14.57 -0.40 12.36
CA PRO A 66 -15.62 -0.79 13.30
C PRO A 66 -16.87 -1.22 12.55
N GLY A 67 -17.45 -2.35 12.95
CA GLY A 67 -18.77 -2.82 12.56
C GLY A 67 -19.77 -2.59 13.68
#